data_AF-A0A380PNE2-F1
#
_entry.id   AF-A0A380PNE2-F1
#
_cell.length_a   1.000
_cell.length_b   1.000
_cell.length_c   1.000
_cell.angle_alpha   90.00
_cell.angle_beta   90.00
_cell.angle_gamma   90.00
#
_symmetry.space_group_name_H-M   'P 1'
#
loop_
_entity.id
_entity.type
_entity.pdbx_description
1 polymer ?
#
loop_
_entity_poly.entity_id
_entity_poly.type
_entity_poly.pdbx_seq_one_letter_code
_entity_poly.pdbx_strand_id
1 'polypeptide(L)'
;MTNEILPFGLGVESNVMTQEQYEALAARSGGFSSGVAKSEQLNKIWRQSAFVASVLAQFIANRSAHDVLDDGDTATLLTNLELAIKTYANASLPAASTSIAGIAQLSSSITSNSEALAATPKAIKTVSDATLKISSNLAEIAAAGLGAVNTTLTNLGLSDVAHLPQLTGVVGTSRNARMYIPATSTTATFTADELIVQTALGGLQYKLTGFNKTINLATTGAGGMDTGAVPVTGFVALYAIYNPSTQASALLAVNTTSVLAPEVCAGIMPSGYTASALVSVWRIASSQFVIGYQADRKIITPVVPVTTSTSLPANYVALGLAATVPINAKSVNGWVGITTTGPANNQIFVASSASGIYEHLIQSAQITTLNASLPEIPIITPQAVYYKAASNGTVSLFVIDINGYTF
;
A
#
# COMPACT_ATOMS: atom_id res chain seq x y z
N MET A 1 40.81 29.53 61.23
CA MET A 1 41.93 28.58 61.22
C MET A 1 43.20 29.34 61.49
N THR A 2 44.01 28.81 62.39
CA THR A 2 45.26 29.38 62.88
C THR A 2 46.41 28.64 62.21
N ASN A 3 47.42 29.40 61.78
CA ASN A 3 48.69 28.88 61.32
C ASN A 3 49.77 29.28 62.34
N GLU A 4 50.34 28.30 63.03
CA GLU A 4 51.41 28.49 64.00
C GLU A 4 52.81 28.33 63.38
N ILE A 5 52.89 27.89 62.12
CA ILE A 5 54.13 27.89 61.35
C ILE A 5 54.35 29.31 60.83
N LEU A 6 55.12 30.09 61.59
CA LEU A 6 55.31 31.51 61.36
C LEU A 6 56.60 31.80 60.56
N PRO A 7 56.61 32.86 59.74
CA PRO A 7 57.83 33.28 59.08
C PRO A 7 58.85 33.86 60.07
N PHE A 8 60.14 33.78 59.73
CA PHE A 8 61.24 34.26 60.57
C PHE A 8 62.06 35.34 59.87
N GLY A 9 62.40 36.44 60.57
CA GLY A 9 63.35 37.46 60.07
C GLY A 9 62.85 38.32 58.90
N LEU A 10 61.55 38.62 58.83
CA LEU A 10 60.94 39.47 57.79
C LEU A 10 61.00 40.99 58.07
N GLY A 11 61.39 41.40 59.28
CA GLY A 11 61.45 42.81 59.66
C GLY A 11 62.53 43.57 58.88
N VAL A 12 62.30 44.86 58.63
CA VAL A 12 63.21 45.76 57.88
C VAL A 12 64.61 45.83 58.52
N GLU A 13 64.68 45.75 59.85
CA GLU A 13 65.93 45.76 60.64
C GLU A 13 66.46 44.34 60.96
N SER A 14 65.93 43.30 60.31
CA SER A 14 66.37 41.93 60.59
C SER A 14 67.81 41.76 60.12
N ASN A 15 68.68 41.26 61.01
CA ASN A 15 70.06 40.92 60.67
C ASN A 15 70.10 39.72 59.71
N VAL A 16 69.85 39.97 58.42
CA VAL A 16 69.83 38.97 57.37
C VAL A 16 70.58 39.46 56.16
N MET A 17 71.48 38.61 55.68
CA MET A 17 72.27 38.85 54.47
C MET A 17 71.40 39.20 53.25
N THR A 18 71.92 40.06 52.36
CA THR A 18 71.22 40.43 51.12
C THR A 18 71.08 39.22 50.18
N GLN A 19 70.25 39.35 49.14
CA GLN A 19 70.09 38.26 48.18
C GLN A 19 71.37 38.06 47.36
N GLU A 20 72.00 39.15 46.90
CA GLU A 20 73.20 39.09 46.08
C GLU A 20 74.36 38.43 46.84
N GLN A 21 74.54 38.77 48.12
CA GLN A 21 75.58 38.19 48.97
C GLN A 21 75.35 36.69 49.24
N TYR A 22 74.08 36.28 49.40
CA TYR A 22 73.74 34.87 49.61
C TYR A 22 73.97 34.01 48.36
N GLU A 23 73.65 34.54 47.18
CA GLU A 23 73.90 33.85 45.91
C GLU A 23 75.39 33.60 45.68
N ALA A 24 76.24 34.57 46.05
CA ALA A 24 77.70 34.49 45.97
C ALA A 24 78.35 33.70 47.12
N LEU A 25 77.60 33.32 48.17
CA LEU A 25 78.13 32.62 49.33
C LEU A 25 78.53 31.18 48.97
N ALA A 26 79.82 30.85 49.09
CA ALA A 26 80.32 29.49 48.84
C ALA A 26 79.60 28.40 49.66
N ALA A 27 79.26 28.72 50.92
CA ALA A 27 78.52 27.83 51.82
C ALA A 27 77.06 27.54 51.38
N ARG A 28 76.46 28.30 50.46
CA ARG A 28 75.15 27.97 49.88
C ARG A 28 75.18 26.63 49.15
N SER A 29 76.30 26.33 48.47
CA SER A 29 76.45 25.09 47.69
C SER A 29 77.17 24.00 48.48
N GLY A 30 78.17 24.36 49.30
CA GLY A 30 79.00 23.41 50.05
C GLY A 30 78.60 23.15 51.50
N GLY A 31 77.58 23.87 52.01
CA GLY A 31 77.26 23.89 53.44
C GLY A 31 78.25 24.72 54.26
N PHE A 32 77.91 24.98 55.53
CA PHE A 32 78.86 25.62 56.45
C PHE A 32 79.93 24.62 56.88
N SER A 33 81.20 25.02 56.75
CA SER A 33 82.34 24.29 57.32
C SER A 33 82.49 24.59 58.81
N SER A 34 83.33 23.81 59.51
CA SER A 34 83.68 24.06 60.92
C SER A 34 84.22 25.48 61.11
N GLY A 35 83.66 26.25 62.04
CA GLY A 35 84.03 27.65 62.28
C GLY A 35 82.90 28.47 62.89
N VAL A 36 83.06 29.80 62.91
CA VAL A 36 82.07 30.74 63.45
C VAL A 36 80.96 30.96 62.41
N ALA A 37 79.74 30.58 62.74
CA ALA A 37 78.58 30.85 61.89
C ALA A 37 78.11 32.31 62.05
N LYS A 38 78.07 33.08 60.96
CA LYS A 38 77.54 34.44 61.00
C LYS A 38 76.02 34.40 61.09
N SER A 39 75.46 35.08 62.07
CA SER A 39 74.01 35.13 62.31
C SER A 39 73.24 35.65 61.09
N GLU A 40 73.79 36.60 60.33
CA GLU A 40 73.19 37.12 59.09
C GLU A 40 73.01 36.04 58.00
N GLN A 41 73.92 35.06 57.96
CA GLN A 41 73.91 33.96 56.99
C GLN A 41 72.94 32.86 57.42
N LEU A 42 72.91 32.52 58.71
CA LEU A 42 71.95 31.57 59.27
C LEU A 42 70.52 32.08 59.18
N ASN A 43 70.30 33.34 59.56
CA ASN A 43 68.99 33.99 59.45
C ASN A 43 68.47 34.02 58.01
N LYS A 44 69.36 34.04 57.00
CA LYS A 44 68.95 33.98 55.59
C LYS A 44 68.33 32.64 55.23
N ILE A 45 68.94 31.54 55.68
CA ILE A 45 68.47 30.17 55.43
C ILE A 45 67.19 29.90 56.22
N TRP A 46 67.16 30.27 57.50
CA TRP A 46 65.98 30.13 58.35
C TRP A 46 64.81 30.95 57.78
N ARG A 47 65.05 32.19 57.35
CA ARG A 47 64.03 33.00 56.69
C ARG A 47 63.50 32.35 55.43
N GLN A 48 64.35 31.88 54.51
CA GLN A 48 63.88 31.24 53.27
C GLN A 48 63.04 29.99 53.55
N SER A 49 63.45 29.19 54.53
CA SER A 49 62.75 27.95 54.89
C SER A 49 61.42 28.23 55.60
N ALA A 50 61.43 29.07 56.64
CA ALA A 50 60.24 29.42 57.42
C ALA A 50 59.23 30.23 56.62
N PHE A 51 59.69 31.08 55.69
CA PHE A 51 58.82 31.80 54.77
C PHE A 51 57.99 30.83 53.91
N VAL A 52 58.65 29.90 53.21
CA VAL A 52 57.94 28.92 52.36
C VAL A 52 57.04 28.01 53.20
N ALA A 53 57.53 27.54 54.35
CA ALA A 53 56.75 26.70 55.27
C ALA A 53 55.49 27.41 55.78
N SER A 54 55.58 28.68 56.17
CA SER A 54 54.43 29.48 56.63
C SER A 54 53.38 29.69 55.55
N VAL A 55 53.79 29.91 54.29
CA VAL A 55 52.86 30.05 53.17
C VAL A 55 52.13 28.74 52.89
N LEU A 56 52.86 27.62 52.90
CA LEU A 56 52.27 26.29 52.74
C LEU A 56 51.32 25.95 53.90
N ALA A 57 51.73 26.19 55.14
CA ALA A 57 50.91 25.98 56.32
C ALA A 57 49.63 26.84 56.30
N GLN A 58 49.73 28.11 55.87
CA GLN A 58 48.56 28.95 55.67
C GLN A 58 47.63 28.42 54.58
N PHE A 59 48.18 27.90 53.47
CA PHE A 59 47.38 27.23 52.44
C PHE A 59 46.64 26.02 53.00
N ILE A 60 47.34 25.17 53.76
CA ILE A 60 46.75 24.00 54.42
C ILE A 60 45.63 24.46 55.36
N ALA A 61 45.89 25.40 56.25
CA ALA A 61 44.92 25.88 57.22
C ALA A 61 43.65 26.43 56.56
N ASN A 62 43.82 27.25 55.52
CA ASN A 62 42.71 27.86 54.80
C ASN A 62 41.87 26.85 54.00
N ARG A 63 42.51 25.85 53.38
CA ARG A 63 41.84 24.93 52.44
C ARG A 63 41.35 23.64 53.09
N SER A 64 41.95 23.23 54.20
CA SER A 64 41.47 22.11 55.01
C SER A 64 40.41 22.52 56.03
N ALA A 65 40.30 23.82 56.35
CA ALA A 65 39.50 24.32 57.46
C ALA A 65 39.91 23.72 58.82
N HIS A 66 41.19 23.37 58.97
CA HIS A 66 41.83 22.88 60.20
C HIS A 66 43.02 23.75 60.60
N ASP A 67 43.38 23.77 61.88
CA ASP A 67 44.54 24.52 62.34
C ASP A 67 45.82 23.79 61.93
N VAL A 68 46.90 24.55 61.75
CA VAL A 68 48.24 24.00 61.55
C VAL A 68 49.08 24.42 62.75
N LEU A 69 49.19 23.52 63.72
CA LEU A 69 49.86 23.75 65.00
C LEU A 69 51.35 23.38 64.91
N ASP A 70 52.19 24.04 65.70
CA ASP A 70 53.62 23.70 65.84
C ASP A 70 53.84 22.67 66.98
N ASP A 71 53.22 21.50 66.85
CA ASP A 71 53.20 20.43 67.88
C ASP A 71 53.98 19.17 67.47
N GLY A 72 54.48 19.12 66.24
CA GLY A 72 55.22 17.97 65.68
C GLY A 72 54.33 16.83 65.17
N ASP A 73 53.00 16.97 65.14
CA ASP A 73 52.09 15.94 64.60
C ASP A 73 52.06 15.95 63.06
N THR A 74 53.04 15.26 62.48
CA THR A 74 53.16 15.09 61.03
C THR A 74 51.98 14.35 60.39
N ALA A 75 51.25 13.50 61.12
CA ALA A 75 50.14 12.73 60.58
C ALA A 75 48.90 13.60 60.39
N THR A 76 48.59 14.43 61.38
CA THR A 76 47.53 15.44 61.27
C THR A 76 47.86 16.47 60.18
N LEU A 77 49.12 16.92 60.11
CA LEU A 77 49.56 17.85 59.06
C LEU A 77 49.39 17.25 57.64
N LEU A 78 49.77 15.98 57.44
CA LEU A 78 49.60 15.31 56.15
C LEU A 78 48.12 15.16 55.78
N THR A 79 47.28 14.77 56.73
CA THR A 79 45.83 14.66 56.52
C THR A 79 45.23 16.00 56.10
N ASN A 80 45.61 17.07 56.80
CA ASN A 80 45.17 18.42 56.48
C ASN A 80 45.70 18.88 55.11
N LEU A 81 46.94 18.55 54.75
CA LEU A 81 47.49 18.83 53.43
C LEU A 81 46.73 18.13 52.31
N GLU A 82 46.44 16.83 52.46
CA GLU A 82 45.65 16.09 51.48
C GLU A 82 44.25 16.70 51.32
N LEU A 83 43.60 17.04 52.43
CA LEU A 83 42.29 17.68 52.41
C LEU A 83 42.35 19.05 51.72
N ALA A 84 43.35 19.86 52.05
CA ALA A 84 43.57 21.15 51.43
C ALA A 84 43.71 21.05 49.90
N ILE A 85 44.49 20.08 49.42
CA ILE A 85 44.66 19.83 47.97
C ILE A 85 43.35 19.35 47.34
N LYS A 86 42.65 18.37 47.95
CA LYS A 86 41.37 17.84 47.44
C LYS A 86 40.31 18.95 47.36
N THR A 87 40.19 19.78 48.39
CA THR A 87 39.26 20.91 48.44
C THR A 87 39.61 21.95 47.38
N TYR A 88 40.89 22.31 47.25
CA TYR A 88 41.33 23.28 46.24
C TYR A 88 41.06 22.79 44.81
N ALA A 89 41.37 21.52 44.51
CA ALA A 89 41.14 20.94 43.20
C ALA A 89 39.64 20.88 42.86
N ASN A 90 38.80 20.39 43.78
CA ASN A 90 37.35 20.25 43.53
C ASN A 90 36.65 21.61 43.38
N ALA A 91 37.07 22.64 44.13
CA ALA A 91 36.52 23.99 43.99
C ALA A 91 36.95 24.68 42.69
N SER A 92 38.05 24.24 42.08
CA SER A 92 38.63 24.89 40.88
C SER A 92 38.28 24.17 39.58
N LEU A 93 37.57 23.05 39.63
CA LEU A 93 37.14 22.28 38.47
C LEU A 93 35.63 22.50 38.25
N PRO A 94 35.22 23.42 37.35
CA PRO A 94 33.80 23.71 37.15
C PRO A 94 33.07 22.54 36.48
N ALA A 95 31.75 22.53 36.58
CA ALA A 95 30.92 21.65 35.75
C ALA A 95 31.11 22.04 34.27
N ALA A 96 31.21 21.04 33.39
CA ALA A 96 31.33 21.30 31.95
C ALA A 96 30.04 21.94 31.42
N SER A 97 30.20 22.87 30.48
CA SER A 97 29.10 23.42 29.68
C SER A 97 29.55 23.60 28.23
N THR A 98 28.67 24.12 27.38
CA THR A 98 29.01 24.45 26.00
C THR A 98 29.97 25.64 25.88
N SER A 99 30.16 26.42 26.95
CA SER A 99 31.01 27.61 26.98
C SER A 99 32.16 27.55 27.98
N ILE A 100 32.14 26.58 28.90
CA ILE A 100 33.12 26.42 29.97
C ILE A 100 33.62 24.97 29.97
N ALA A 101 34.92 24.78 29.81
CA ALA A 101 35.54 23.47 29.98
C ALA A 101 35.47 23.04 31.45
N GLY A 102 35.06 21.80 31.70
CA GLY A 102 34.83 21.28 33.05
C GLY A 102 34.65 19.76 33.08
N ILE A 103 34.13 19.24 34.19
CA ILE A 103 33.83 17.81 34.36
C ILE A 103 32.32 17.59 34.15
N ALA A 104 31.96 16.52 33.43
CA ALA A 104 30.58 16.07 33.26
C ALA A 104 30.44 14.61 33.68
N GLN A 105 29.31 14.27 34.30
CA GLN A 105 28.98 12.87 34.58
C GLN A 105 28.47 12.19 33.30
N LEU A 106 28.96 10.98 33.04
CA LEU A 106 28.57 10.20 31.86
C LEU A 106 27.27 9.42 32.10
N SER A 107 26.42 9.33 31.07
CA SER A 107 25.19 8.54 31.10
C SER A 107 25.05 7.63 29.88
N SER A 108 24.53 6.42 30.11
CA SER A 108 24.17 5.47 29.05
C SER A 108 22.66 5.42 28.77
N SER A 109 21.87 6.32 29.36
CA SER A 109 20.44 6.42 29.05
C SER A 109 20.22 6.95 27.63
N ILE A 110 19.33 6.32 26.88
CA ILE A 110 18.96 6.71 25.51
C ILE A 110 17.70 7.58 25.45
N THR A 111 17.10 7.89 26.59
CA THR A 111 15.90 8.73 26.72
C THR A 111 16.08 9.84 27.78
N SER A 112 17.33 10.18 28.10
CA SER A 112 17.64 11.24 29.06
C SER A 112 17.23 12.61 28.52
N ASN A 113 16.60 13.42 29.35
CA ASN A 113 16.35 14.84 29.12
C ASN A 113 17.31 15.76 29.92
N SER A 114 18.31 15.19 30.58
CA SER A 114 19.28 15.95 31.38
C SER A 114 20.29 16.69 30.48
N GLU A 115 20.44 17.99 30.73
CA GLU A 115 21.47 18.83 30.10
C GLU A 115 22.79 18.83 30.87
N ALA A 116 22.84 18.20 32.06
CA ALA A 116 24.02 18.14 32.92
C ALA A 116 24.87 16.87 32.71
N LEU A 117 24.35 15.88 31.97
CA LEU A 117 25.01 14.59 31.73
C LEU A 117 25.50 14.51 30.29
N ALA A 118 26.73 14.03 30.11
CA ALA A 118 27.26 13.74 28.78
C ALA A 118 26.90 12.32 28.34
N ALA A 119 26.50 12.16 27.08
CA ALA A 119 26.17 10.85 26.53
C ALA A 119 27.43 10.00 26.32
N THR A 120 27.35 8.71 26.66
CA THR A 120 28.41 7.75 26.32
C THR A 120 28.36 7.32 24.85
N PRO A 121 29.48 6.87 24.26
CA PRO A 121 29.47 6.27 22.91
C PRO A 121 28.49 5.10 22.77
N LYS A 122 28.26 4.33 23.85
CA LYS A 122 27.26 3.25 23.89
C LYS A 122 25.84 3.75 23.69
N ALA A 123 25.46 4.83 24.39
CA ALA A 123 24.13 5.44 24.21
C ALA A 123 23.93 5.94 22.78
N ILE A 124 24.93 6.64 22.24
CA ILE A 124 24.88 7.16 20.86
C ILE A 124 24.80 6.02 19.84
N LYS A 125 25.59 4.96 20.00
CA LYS A 125 25.51 3.77 19.13
C LYS A 125 24.13 3.13 19.17
N THR A 126 23.55 2.96 20.36
CA THR A 126 22.22 2.34 20.52
C THR A 126 21.13 3.17 19.84
N VAL A 127 21.18 4.50 19.98
CA VAL A 127 20.27 5.41 19.27
C VAL A 127 20.49 5.32 17.76
N SER A 128 21.74 5.34 17.30
CA SER A 128 22.09 5.19 15.88
C SER A 128 21.56 3.88 15.29
N ASP A 129 21.75 2.75 15.97
CA ASP A 129 21.24 1.44 15.52
C ASP A 129 19.70 1.44 15.42
N ALA A 130 19.01 2.12 16.34
CA ALA A 130 17.55 2.26 16.31
C ALA A 130 17.04 3.22 15.21
N THR A 131 17.83 4.21 14.80
CA THR A 131 17.47 5.20 13.77
C THR A 131 17.91 4.81 12.36
N LEU A 132 18.82 3.84 12.20
CA LEU A 132 19.34 3.32 10.92
C LEU A 132 18.30 2.57 10.03
N LYS A 133 17.01 2.69 10.34
CA LYS A 133 15.86 2.26 9.49
C LYS A 133 15.92 2.80 8.05
N ILE A 134 16.73 3.84 7.80
CA ILE A 134 16.82 4.51 6.50
C ILE A 134 17.85 3.84 5.57
N SER A 135 18.91 3.20 6.09
CA SER A 135 19.99 2.67 5.23
C SER A 135 19.66 1.32 4.59
N SER A 136 18.69 0.58 5.14
CA SER A 136 18.26 -0.74 4.63
C SER A 136 17.02 -0.66 3.73
N ASN A 137 16.67 0.53 3.23
CA ASN A 137 15.45 0.75 2.44
C ASN A 137 14.18 0.16 3.12
N LEU A 138 14.07 0.29 4.45
CA LEU A 138 12.97 -0.23 5.25
C LEU A 138 12.82 -1.77 5.25
N ALA A 139 13.87 -2.53 4.92
CA ALA A 139 13.83 -4.01 4.91
C ALA A 139 13.43 -4.63 6.26
N GLU A 140 13.63 -3.91 7.36
CA GLU A 140 13.18 -4.32 8.70
C GLU A 140 11.65 -4.40 8.82
N ILE A 141 10.89 -3.62 8.04
CA ILE A 141 9.43 -3.71 7.99
C ILE A 141 9.01 -5.04 7.35
N ALA A 142 9.73 -5.46 6.30
CA ALA A 142 9.51 -6.77 5.68
C ALA A 142 9.89 -7.92 6.64
N ALA A 143 11.00 -7.79 7.36
CA ALA A 143 11.44 -8.78 8.35
C ALA A 143 10.49 -8.89 9.56
N ALA A 144 9.83 -7.79 9.94
CA ALA A 144 8.79 -7.79 10.99
C ALA A 144 7.48 -8.48 10.56
N GLY A 145 7.35 -8.86 9.29
CA GLY A 145 6.26 -9.67 8.75
C GLY A 145 5.11 -8.88 8.14
N LEU A 146 4.14 -9.62 7.60
CA LEU A 146 3.03 -9.06 6.81
C LEU A 146 2.19 -8.01 7.54
N GLY A 147 2.01 -8.16 8.86
CA GLY A 147 1.28 -7.18 9.67
C GLY A 147 1.93 -5.80 9.67
N ALA A 148 3.25 -5.74 9.84
CA ALA A 148 4.01 -4.50 9.82
C ALA A 148 3.98 -3.84 8.44
N VAL A 149 4.12 -4.63 7.37
CA VAL A 149 4.02 -4.15 5.98
C VAL A 149 2.66 -3.50 5.72
N ASN A 150 1.56 -4.17 6.09
CA ASN A 150 0.21 -3.63 5.88
C ASN A 150 0.00 -2.32 6.64
N THR A 151 0.41 -2.25 7.91
CA THR A 151 0.30 -1.02 8.70
C THR A 151 1.11 0.12 8.08
N THR A 152 2.32 -0.14 7.57
CA THR A 152 3.13 0.88 6.88
C THR A 152 2.44 1.37 5.61
N LEU A 153 1.89 0.47 4.79
CA LEU A 153 1.12 0.85 3.60
C LEU A 153 -0.09 1.72 3.99
N THR A 154 -0.83 1.36 5.03
CA THR A 154 -1.95 2.15 5.54
C THR A 154 -1.52 3.54 6.01
N ASN A 155 -0.46 3.64 6.82
CA ASN A 155 0.01 4.91 7.36
C ASN A 155 0.52 5.87 6.27
N LEU A 156 1.07 5.33 5.18
CA LEU A 156 1.51 6.10 4.02
C LEU A 156 0.39 6.41 3.02
N GLY A 157 -0.85 5.97 3.27
CA GLY A 157 -1.94 6.08 2.30
C GLY A 157 -1.74 5.22 1.05
N LEU A 158 -0.82 4.26 1.10
CA LEU A 158 -0.47 3.32 0.04
C LEU A 158 -1.24 1.99 0.14
N SER A 159 -2.11 1.82 1.15
CA SER A 159 -2.88 0.59 1.36
C SER A 159 -3.84 0.27 0.21
N ASP A 160 -4.35 1.29 -0.49
CA ASP A 160 -5.20 1.13 -1.68
C ASP A 160 -4.40 1.16 -3.00
N VAL A 161 -3.10 1.45 -2.93
CA VAL A 161 -2.23 1.69 -4.09
C VAL A 161 -1.36 0.46 -4.40
N ALA A 162 -1.53 -0.62 -3.63
CA ALA A 162 -0.66 -1.79 -3.63
C ALA A 162 -0.96 -2.84 -4.72
N HIS A 163 -1.83 -2.58 -5.72
CA HIS A 163 -1.92 -3.44 -6.90
C HIS A 163 -2.05 -2.69 -8.24
N LEU A 164 -0.85 -2.38 -8.78
CA LEU A 164 -0.43 -2.44 -10.18
C LEU A 164 -0.47 -1.16 -11.06
N PRO A 165 0.54 -1.02 -11.95
CA PRO A 165 0.65 0.06 -12.92
C PRO A 165 -0.58 0.11 -13.82
N GLN A 166 -1.12 1.31 -13.98
CA GLN A 166 -1.99 1.68 -15.11
C GLN A 166 -3.09 0.64 -15.44
N LEU A 167 -3.96 0.35 -14.47
CA LEU A 167 -5.23 -0.33 -14.74
C LEU A 167 -6.13 0.62 -15.56
N THR A 168 -6.02 0.61 -16.89
CA THR A 168 -6.81 1.43 -17.84
C THR A 168 -8.07 0.72 -18.35
N GLY A 169 -8.31 -0.52 -17.94
CA GLY A 169 -9.48 -1.29 -18.37
C GLY A 169 -10.75 -0.85 -17.65
N VAL A 170 -11.91 -1.09 -18.27
CA VAL A 170 -13.21 -1.00 -17.59
C VAL A 170 -13.64 -2.40 -17.12
N VAL A 171 -14.56 -2.48 -16.15
CA VAL A 171 -15.10 -3.76 -15.68
C VAL A 171 -15.61 -4.61 -16.85
N GLY A 172 -15.33 -5.91 -16.82
CA GLY A 172 -15.77 -6.87 -17.84
C GLY A 172 -14.91 -6.91 -19.09
N THR A 173 -13.96 -5.98 -19.28
CA THR A 173 -12.97 -6.09 -20.35
C THR A 173 -12.18 -7.38 -20.18
N SER A 174 -12.07 -8.14 -21.26
CA SER A 174 -11.37 -9.42 -21.29
C SER A 174 -10.60 -9.61 -22.59
N ARG A 175 -9.64 -10.54 -22.58
CA ARG A 175 -8.89 -10.97 -23.76
C ARG A 175 -9.20 -12.44 -24.03
N ASN A 176 -9.61 -12.74 -25.27
CA ASN A 176 -9.94 -14.09 -25.73
C ASN A 176 -11.04 -14.76 -24.87
N ALA A 177 -12.07 -14.00 -24.49
CA ALA A 177 -13.15 -14.54 -23.69
C ALA A 177 -13.98 -15.53 -24.52
N ARG A 178 -14.26 -16.71 -23.96
CA ARG A 178 -14.99 -17.76 -24.68
C ARG A 178 -15.75 -18.70 -23.74
N MET A 179 -16.85 -19.23 -24.26
CA MET A 179 -17.61 -20.33 -23.66
C MET A 179 -18.28 -21.13 -24.77
N TYR A 180 -18.21 -22.47 -24.71
CA TYR A 180 -18.77 -23.34 -25.75
C TYR A 180 -19.62 -24.44 -25.13
N ILE A 181 -20.86 -24.56 -25.60
CA ILE A 181 -21.86 -25.53 -25.15
C ILE A 181 -22.24 -26.39 -26.35
N PRO A 182 -21.62 -27.58 -26.53
CA PRO A 182 -21.87 -28.45 -27.68
C PRO A 182 -23.21 -29.21 -27.60
N ALA A 183 -23.72 -29.40 -26.38
CA ALA A 183 -24.97 -30.07 -26.07
C ALA A 183 -25.60 -29.40 -24.85
N THR A 184 -26.93 -29.48 -24.72
CA THR A 184 -27.64 -28.89 -23.58
C THR A 184 -27.10 -29.44 -22.27
N SER A 185 -26.78 -28.55 -21.33
CA SER A 185 -26.00 -28.90 -20.14
C SER A 185 -26.34 -28.01 -18.95
N THR A 186 -26.30 -28.55 -17.74
CA THR A 186 -26.39 -27.76 -16.50
C THR A 186 -25.05 -27.12 -16.12
N THR A 187 -23.96 -27.51 -16.79
CA THR A 187 -22.62 -27.00 -16.54
C THR A 187 -22.03 -26.33 -17.77
N ALA A 188 -21.24 -25.28 -17.54
CA ALA A 188 -20.52 -24.56 -18.58
C ALA A 188 -19.15 -24.10 -18.08
N THR A 189 -18.17 -23.96 -18.96
CA THR A 189 -16.84 -23.43 -18.61
C THR A 189 -16.59 -22.15 -19.39
N PHE A 190 -16.35 -21.05 -18.67
CA PHE A 190 -15.94 -19.78 -19.25
C PHE A 190 -14.43 -19.61 -19.07
N THR A 191 -13.76 -19.19 -20.13
CA THR A 191 -12.32 -18.94 -20.11
C THR A 191 -11.99 -17.56 -20.67
N ALA A 192 -10.97 -16.90 -20.12
CA ALA A 192 -10.36 -15.68 -20.64
C ALA A 192 -8.89 -15.61 -20.21
N ASP A 193 -8.01 -15.10 -21.07
CA ASP A 193 -6.58 -14.97 -20.75
C ASP A 193 -6.34 -13.86 -19.73
N GLU A 194 -7.08 -12.76 -19.86
CA GLU A 194 -7.13 -11.65 -18.92
C GLU A 194 -8.59 -11.23 -18.73
N LEU A 195 -8.97 -10.85 -17.52
CA LEU A 195 -10.30 -10.34 -17.20
C LEU A 195 -10.22 -9.28 -16.09
N ILE A 196 -10.91 -8.16 -16.30
CA ILE A 196 -11.02 -7.09 -15.32
C ILE A 196 -12.30 -7.24 -14.48
N VAL A 197 -12.15 -7.28 -13.16
CA VAL A 197 -13.25 -7.27 -12.18
C VAL A 197 -13.14 -6.07 -11.24
N GLN A 198 -14.27 -5.57 -10.74
CA GLN A 198 -14.30 -4.40 -9.85
C GLN A 198 -15.23 -4.61 -8.66
N THR A 199 -14.97 -3.90 -7.55
CA THR A 199 -15.86 -3.91 -6.37
C THR A 199 -17.17 -3.16 -6.60
N ALA A 200 -17.13 -2.12 -7.42
CA ALA A 200 -18.26 -1.32 -7.88
C ALA A 200 -17.87 -0.61 -9.18
N LEU A 201 -18.83 0.00 -9.88
CA LEU A 201 -18.52 0.89 -11.01
C LEU A 201 -17.61 2.03 -10.53
N GLY A 202 -16.41 2.12 -11.10
CA GLY A 202 -15.39 3.10 -10.67
C GLY A 202 -14.69 2.74 -9.35
N GLY A 203 -14.97 1.58 -8.77
CA GLY A 203 -14.34 1.07 -7.55
C GLY A 203 -12.98 0.42 -7.80
N LEU A 204 -12.45 -0.23 -6.76
CA LEU A 204 -11.18 -0.97 -6.82
C LEU A 204 -11.23 -2.02 -7.93
N GLN A 205 -10.15 -2.07 -8.71
CA GLN A 205 -10.03 -2.92 -9.89
C GLN A 205 -9.01 -4.04 -9.64
N TYR A 206 -9.34 -5.24 -10.11
CA TYR A 206 -8.46 -6.38 -10.11
C TYR A 206 -8.38 -6.97 -11.52
N LYS A 207 -7.16 -7.32 -11.95
CA LYS A 207 -6.92 -8.05 -13.19
C LYS A 207 -6.67 -9.51 -12.87
N LEU A 208 -7.57 -10.38 -13.35
CA LEU A 208 -7.43 -11.82 -13.28
C LEU A 208 -6.71 -12.32 -14.52
N THR A 209 -5.75 -13.23 -14.36
CA THR A 209 -5.01 -13.87 -15.45
C THR A 209 -5.36 -15.35 -15.54
N GLY A 210 -5.43 -15.90 -16.75
CA GLY A 210 -5.75 -17.31 -16.98
C GLY A 210 -7.07 -17.75 -16.35
N PHE A 211 -8.11 -16.91 -16.43
CA PHE A 211 -9.42 -17.23 -15.86
C PHE A 211 -10.00 -18.43 -16.58
N ASN A 212 -10.21 -19.53 -15.86
CA ASN A 212 -10.82 -20.75 -16.38
C ASN A 212 -11.68 -21.35 -15.27
N LYS A 213 -13.00 -21.14 -15.35
CA LYS A 213 -13.93 -21.51 -14.29
C LYS A 213 -15.17 -22.17 -14.86
N THR A 214 -15.60 -23.21 -14.17
CA THR A 214 -16.82 -23.95 -14.47
C THR A 214 -17.95 -23.45 -13.56
N ILE A 215 -19.14 -23.29 -14.15
CA ILE A 215 -20.39 -23.03 -13.45
C ILE A 215 -21.25 -24.31 -13.52
N ASN A 216 -21.97 -24.61 -12.44
CA ASN A 216 -22.96 -25.68 -12.34
C ASN A 216 -24.28 -25.11 -11.80
N LEU A 217 -25.28 -25.02 -12.68
CA LEU A 217 -26.60 -24.45 -12.38
C LEU A 217 -27.43 -25.28 -11.38
N ALA A 218 -27.00 -26.49 -11.04
CA ALA A 218 -27.63 -27.33 -10.01
C ALA A 218 -27.16 -27.01 -8.58
N THR A 219 -26.20 -26.10 -8.41
CA THR A 219 -25.63 -25.71 -7.11
C THR A 219 -25.87 -24.23 -6.83
N THR A 220 -25.75 -23.82 -5.56
CA THR A 220 -25.85 -22.43 -5.12
C THR A 220 -24.53 -21.99 -4.50
N GLY A 221 -24.14 -20.72 -4.71
CA GLY A 221 -22.89 -20.14 -4.23
C GLY A 221 -21.81 -20.07 -5.31
N ALA A 222 -20.54 -20.00 -4.91
CA ALA A 222 -19.42 -19.88 -5.85
C ALA A 222 -19.36 -21.10 -6.78
N GLY A 223 -19.45 -20.88 -8.09
CA GLY A 223 -19.56 -21.93 -9.09
C GLY A 223 -20.99 -22.38 -9.38
N GLY A 224 -22.01 -21.72 -8.84
CA GLY A 224 -23.43 -22.02 -9.07
C GLY A 224 -24.33 -20.77 -9.13
N MET A 225 -25.63 -20.97 -8.91
CA MET A 225 -26.61 -19.89 -8.80
C MET A 225 -26.33 -19.00 -7.58
N ASP A 226 -26.59 -17.70 -7.68
CA ASP A 226 -26.50 -16.76 -6.56
C ASP A 226 -27.51 -17.08 -5.46
N THR A 227 -28.74 -17.36 -5.88
CA THR A 227 -29.86 -17.75 -5.02
C THR A 227 -30.80 -18.68 -5.78
N GLY A 228 -31.56 -19.49 -5.04
CA GLY A 228 -32.66 -20.27 -5.58
C GLY A 228 -32.26 -21.29 -6.66
N ALA A 229 -33.25 -21.68 -7.46
CA ALA A 229 -33.10 -22.62 -8.57
C ALA A 229 -32.99 -21.87 -9.91
N VAL A 230 -32.28 -22.47 -10.86
CA VAL A 230 -32.20 -22.02 -12.26
C VAL A 230 -33.61 -21.93 -12.88
N PRO A 231 -33.94 -20.88 -13.67
CA PRO A 231 -35.23 -20.78 -14.35
C PRO A 231 -35.45 -21.95 -15.32
N VAL A 232 -36.70 -22.40 -15.49
CA VAL A 232 -37.03 -23.44 -16.49
C VAL A 232 -36.77 -22.95 -17.90
N THR A 233 -37.20 -21.72 -18.20
CA THR A 233 -36.94 -21.01 -19.45
C THR A 233 -36.63 -19.56 -19.12
N GLY A 234 -35.65 -18.97 -19.78
CA GLY A 234 -35.29 -17.57 -19.57
C GLY A 234 -33.82 -17.30 -19.84
N PHE A 235 -33.20 -16.48 -19.00
CA PHE A 235 -31.78 -16.11 -19.13
C PHE A 235 -31.08 -16.08 -17.78
N VAL A 236 -29.81 -16.44 -17.79
CA VAL A 236 -28.90 -16.25 -16.65
C VAL A 236 -27.73 -15.39 -17.07
N ALA A 237 -27.41 -14.41 -16.25
CA ALA A 237 -26.15 -13.69 -16.31
C ALA A 237 -25.08 -14.50 -15.57
N LEU A 238 -23.89 -14.59 -16.15
CA LEU A 238 -22.72 -15.16 -15.49
C LEU A 238 -21.79 -14.03 -15.11
N TYR A 239 -21.41 -13.99 -13.84
CA TYR A 239 -20.43 -13.07 -13.29
C TYR A 239 -19.16 -13.82 -12.94
N ALA A 240 -18.01 -13.30 -13.34
CA ALA A 240 -16.76 -13.66 -12.68
C ALA A 240 -16.73 -12.95 -11.32
N ILE A 241 -16.47 -13.70 -10.25
CA ILE A 241 -16.36 -13.17 -8.89
C ILE A 241 -14.95 -13.40 -8.36
N TYR A 242 -14.45 -12.45 -7.56
CA TYR A 242 -13.11 -12.48 -6.99
C TYR A 242 -13.13 -12.14 -5.50
N ASN A 243 -12.37 -12.90 -4.71
CA ASN A 243 -12.11 -12.66 -3.30
C ASN A 243 -10.70 -12.10 -3.15
N PRO A 244 -10.52 -10.78 -2.90
CA PRO A 244 -9.21 -10.16 -2.82
C PRO A 244 -8.35 -10.66 -1.65
N SER A 245 -8.98 -11.13 -0.56
CA SER A 245 -8.25 -11.60 0.63
C SER A 245 -7.61 -12.97 0.42
N THR A 246 -8.27 -13.85 -0.33
CA THR A 246 -7.79 -15.23 -0.58
C THR A 246 -7.27 -15.44 -2.00
N GLN A 247 -7.44 -14.44 -2.87
CA GLN A 247 -7.16 -14.50 -4.31
C GLN A 247 -7.96 -15.57 -5.07
N ALA A 248 -9.03 -16.09 -4.46
CA ALA A 248 -9.91 -17.07 -5.10
C ALA A 248 -10.83 -16.40 -6.14
N SER A 249 -11.06 -17.10 -7.24
CA SER A 249 -12.00 -16.69 -8.30
C SER A 249 -12.95 -17.82 -8.68
N ALA A 250 -14.18 -17.45 -9.06
CA ALA A 250 -15.24 -18.37 -9.46
C ALA A 250 -16.21 -17.69 -10.46
N LEU A 251 -17.18 -18.45 -10.97
CA LEU A 251 -18.35 -17.89 -11.64
C LEU A 251 -19.54 -17.86 -10.67
N LEU A 252 -20.47 -16.95 -10.90
CA LEU A 252 -21.76 -16.87 -10.20
C LEU A 252 -22.85 -16.63 -11.23
N ALA A 253 -23.91 -17.44 -11.20
CA ALA A 253 -25.05 -17.30 -12.10
C ALA A 253 -26.20 -16.55 -11.42
N VAL A 254 -26.78 -15.56 -12.10
CA VAL A 254 -27.90 -14.76 -11.59
C VAL A 254 -29.04 -14.86 -12.60
N ASN A 255 -30.28 -15.12 -12.15
CA ASN A 255 -31.44 -15.13 -13.04
C ASN A 255 -31.78 -13.70 -13.50
N THR A 256 -31.72 -13.46 -14.81
CA THR A 256 -31.94 -12.15 -15.43
C THR A 256 -33.02 -12.21 -16.51
N THR A 257 -33.97 -13.15 -16.36
CA THR A 257 -35.05 -13.35 -17.33
C THR A 257 -35.92 -12.11 -17.51
N SER A 258 -36.12 -11.32 -16.45
CA SER A 258 -37.00 -10.14 -16.44
C SER A 258 -36.30 -8.86 -15.95
N VAL A 259 -34.99 -8.91 -15.75
CA VAL A 259 -34.20 -7.79 -15.20
C VAL A 259 -32.90 -7.67 -15.98
N LEU A 260 -32.48 -6.43 -16.29
CA LEU A 260 -31.19 -6.14 -16.90
C LEU A 260 -30.05 -6.56 -15.95
N ALA A 261 -29.08 -7.33 -16.45
CA ALA A 261 -27.87 -7.66 -15.70
C ALA A 261 -26.91 -6.45 -15.65
N PRO A 262 -26.55 -5.88 -14.48
CA PRO A 262 -25.53 -4.84 -14.40
C PRO A 262 -24.12 -5.37 -14.68
N GLU A 263 -23.16 -4.49 -14.98
CA GLU A 263 -21.76 -4.88 -15.27
C GLU A 263 -21.01 -5.41 -14.04
N VAL A 264 -21.41 -5.01 -12.83
CA VAL A 264 -20.96 -5.57 -11.54
C VAL A 264 -22.15 -6.31 -10.92
N CYS A 265 -21.92 -7.47 -10.33
CA CYS A 265 -22.96 -8.35 -9.79
C CYS A 265 -23.85 -7.62 -8.76
N ALA A 266 -25.16 -7.59 -9.04
CA ALA A 266 -26.18 -7.17 -8.08
C ALA A 266 -26.82 -8.34 -7.30
N GLY A 267 -26.47 -9.59 -7.64
CA GLY A 267 -26.87 -10.80 -6.91
C GLY A 267 -26.08 -10.96 -5.60
N ILE A 268 -26.51 -11.92 -4.77
CA ILE A 268 -25.87 -12.18 -3.47
C ILE A 268 -24.54 -12.91 -3.71
N MET A 269 -23.42 -12.20 -3.60
CA MET A 269 -22.09 -12.80 -3.71
C MET A 269 -21.77 -13.65 -2.45
N PRO A 270 -21.10 -14.82 -2.62
CA PRO A 270 -20.63 -15.61 -1.49
C PRO A 270 -19.65 -14.85 -0.59
N SER A 271 -19.57 -15.24 0.68
CA SER A 271 -18.72 -14.56 1.68
C SER A 271 -17.27 -14.40 1.21
N GLY A 272 -16.73 -13.19 1.38
CA GLY A 272 -15.37 -12.81 1.00
C GLY A 272 -15.19 -12.45 -0.48
N TYR A 273 -16.14 -12.76 -1.36
CA TYR A 273 -16.13 -12.27 -2.73
C TYR A 273 -16.70 -10.85 -2.78
N THR A 274 -15.85 -9.89 -3.15
CA THR A 274 -16.20 -8.45 -3.10
C THR A 274 -16.04 -7.74 -4.43
N ALA A 275 -15.44 -8.39 -5.44
CA ALA A 275 -15.31 -7.84 -6.79
C ALA A 275 -15.93 -8.79 -7.82
N SER A 276 -16.51 -8.22 -8.89
CA SER A 276 -17.13 -9.01 -9.95
C SER A 276 -17.13 -8.30 -11.31
N ALA A 277 -17.44 -9.07 -12.36
CA ALA A 277 -17.71 -8.55 -13.70
C ALA A 277 -18.71 -9.45 -14.46
N LEU A 278 -19.64 -8.84 -15.19
CA LEU A 278 -20.53 -9.56 -16.11
C LEU A 278 -19.73 -10.13 -17.27
N VAL A 279 -19.71 -11.45 -17.41
CA VAL A 279 -18.96 -12.14 -18.46
C VAL A 279 -19.85 -12.81 -19.50
N SER A 280 -21.12 -13.09 -19.20
CA SER A 280 -22.05 -13.71 -20.15
C SER A 280 -23.50 -13.42 -19.77
N VAL A 281 -24.42 -13.45 -20.75
CA VAL A 281 -25.86 -13.54 -20.51
C VAL A 281 -26.43 -14.60 -21.45
N TRP A 282 -26.70 -15.79 -20.92
CA TRP A 282 -26.99 -16.98 -21.73
C TRP A 282 -28.43 -17.45 -21.56
N ARG A 283 -29.02 -17.96 -22.67
CA ARG A 283 -30.38 -18.48 -22.67
C ARG A 283 -30.48 -19.83 -21.96
N ILE A 284 -31.51 -19.97 -21.14
CA ILE A 284 -31.86 -21.22 -20.45
C ILE A 284 -33.14 -21.81 -21.05
N ALA A 285 -33.13 -23.13 -21.26
CA ALA A 285 -34.30 -23.92 -21.60
C ALA A 285 -34.23 -25.27 -20.89
N SER A 286 -35.36 -25.73 -20.35
CA SER A 286 -35.43 -26.91 -19.48
C SER A 286 -34.39 -26.88 -18.34
N SER A 287 -34.17 -25.71 -17.75
CA SER A 287 -33.18 -25.49 -16.67
C SER A 287 -31.72 -25.81 -17.06
N GLN A 288 -31.41 -25.81 -18.35
CA GLN A 288 -30.08 -26.06 -18.91
C GLN A 288 -29.63 -24.91 -19.81
N PHE A 289 -28.31 -24.72 -19.92
CA PHE A 289 -27.74 -23.91 -20.99
C PHE A 289 -28.13 -24.51 -22.34
N VAL A 290 -28.62 -23.66 -23.24
CA VAL A 290 -28.82 -24.05 -24.64
C VAL A 290 -27.48 -24.15 -25.37
N ILE A 291 -27.47 -24.92 -26.47
CA ILE A 291 -26.32 -25.05 -27.37
C ILE A 291 -25.92 -23.67 -27.90
N GLY A 292 -24.62 -23.40 -27.92
CA GLY A 292 -24.11 -22.13 -28.43
C GLY A 292 -22.61 -21.94 -28.19
N TYR A 293 -22.11 -20.84 -28.72
CA TYR A 293 -20.73 -20.41 -28.60
C TYR A 293 -20.69 -18.92 -28.28
N GLN A 294 -19.89 -18.56 -27.29
CA GLN A 294 -19.54 -17.19 -27.01
C GLN A 294 -18.11 -16.91 -27.44
N ALA A 295 -17.95 -15.81 -28.18
CA ALA A 295 -16.68 -15.14 -28.43
C ALA A 295 -16.79 -13.71 -27.92
N ASP A 296 -15.96 -13.36 -26.94
CA ASP A 296 -16.00 -12.10 -26.22
C ASP A 296 -17.42 -11.78 -25.73
N ARG A 297 -18.04 -10.69 -26.20
CA ARG A 297 -19.42 -10.31 -25.84
C ARG A 297 -20.47 -10.68 -26.88
N LYS A 298 -20.14 -11.60 -27.78
CA LYS A 298 -21.04 -12.13 -28.80
C LYS A 298 -21.41 -13.57 -28.48
N ILE A 299 -22.71 -13.85 -28.45
CA ILE A 299 -23.27 -15.20 -28.31
C ILE A 299 -23.87 -15.61 -29.64
N ILE A 300 -23.49 -16.81 -30.08
CA ILE A 300 -23.95 -17.45 -31.31
C ILE A 300 -24.67 -18.72 -30.90
N THR A 301 -25.85 -18.93 -31.47
CA THR A 301 -26.75 -20.04 -31.15
C THR A 301 -27.23 -20.69 -32.45
N PRO A 302 -27.77 -21.93 -32.38
CA PRO A 302 -28.57 -22.46 -33.48
C PRO A 302 -29.69 -21.49 -33.86
N VAL A 303 -30.09 -21.53 -35.13
CA VAL A 303 -31.14 -20.66 -35.68
C VAL A 303 -32.46 -20.86 -34.94
N VAL A 304 -33.05 -19.78 -34.44
CA VAL A 304 -34.36 -19.78 -33.78
C VAL A 304 -35.32 -18.89 -34.55
N PRO A 305 -36.44 -19.43 -35.07
CA PRO A 305 -37.46 -18.63 -35.73
C PRO A 305 -38.14 -17.70 -34.73
N VAL A 306 -38.19 -16.41 -35.07
CA VAL A 306 -38.88 -15.38 -34.28
C VAL A 306 -40.16 -14.90 -34.96
N THR A 307 -40.29 -15.06 -36.28
CA THR A 307 -41.57 -14.88 -36.98
C THR A 307 -41.67 -15.80 -38.19
N THR A 308 -42.86 -16.32 -38.44
CA THR A 308 -43.23 -17.03 -39.66
C THR A 308 -44.62 -16.56 -40.10
N SER A 309 -44.76 -16.08 -41.32
CA SER A 309 -46.02 -15.53 -41.82
C SER A 309 -46.19 -15.80 -43.31
N THR A 310 -47.41 -15.68 -43.82
CA THR A 310 -47.70 -15.58 -45.27
C THR A 310 -48.17 -14.17 -45.66
N SER A 311 -48.37 -13.28 -44.69
CA SER A 311 -48.70 -11.88 -44.88
C SER A 311 -47.49 -10.99 -44.62
N LEU A 312 -47.35 -9.92 -45.41
CA LEU A 312 -46.26 -8.95 -45.29
C LEU A 312 -46.81 -7.60 -44.80
N PRO A 313 -46.26 -7.02 -43.72
CA PRO A 313 -46.70 -5.73 -43.23
C PRO A 313 -46.14 -4.59 -44.09
N ALA A 314 -47.02 -3.66 -44.50
CA ALA A 314 -46.65 -2.49 -45.30
C ALA A 314 -45.95 -1.38 -44.49
N ASN A 315 -46.21 -1.33 -43.18
CA ASN A 315 -45.58 -0.40 -42.24
C ASN A 315 -44.70 -1.18 -41.27
N TYR A 316 -43.78 -0.49 -40.61
CA TYR A 316 -42.95 -1.10 -39.57
C TYR A 316 -43.80 -1.65 -38.42
N VAL A 317 -43.67 -2.95 -38.18
CA VAL A 317 -44.25 -3.63 -37.02
C VAL A 317 -43.15 -4.13 -36.11
N ALA A 318 -43.41 -4.09 -34.80
CA ALA A 318 -42.48 -4.61 -33.80
C ALA A 318 -42.43 -6.14 -33.85
N LEU A 319 -41.23 -6.68 -33.81
CA LEU A 319 -40.91 -8.08 -33.63
C LEU A 319 -40.32 -8.28 -32.24
N GLY A 320 -41.08 -8.94 -31.37
CA GLY A 320 -40.64 -9.26 -30.01
C GLY A 320 -39.62 -10.40 -30.01
N LEU A 321 -38.51 -10.20 -29.31
CA LEU A 321 -37.38 -11.12 -29.24
C LEU A 321 -37.17 -11.71 -27.84
N ALA A 322 -38.07 -11.43 -26.88
CA ALA A 322 -37.87 -11.79 -25.47
C ALA A 322 -37.69 -13.29 -25.21
N ALA A 323 -38.16 -14.15 -26.13
CA ALA A 323 -37.96 -15.59 -26.06
C ALA A 323 -36.55 -16.03 -26.51
N THR A 324 -35.83 -15.24 -27.28
CA THR A 324 -34.59 -15.63 -27.98
C THR A 324 -33.37 -14.80 -27.58
N VAL A 325 -33.55 -13.55 -27.17
CA VAL A 325 -32.45 -12.63 -26.80
C VAL A 325 -32.66 -12.02 -25.42
N PRO A 326 -31.61 -11.82 -24.62
CA PRO A 326 -31.73 -11.23 -23.29
C PRO A 326 -32.01 -9.72 -23.34
N ILE A 327 -32.46 -9.16 -22.22
CA ILE A 327 -32.65 -7.70 -22.05
C ILE A 327 -31.33 -6.94 -22.26
N ASN A 328 -30.20 -7.54 -21.90
CA ASN A 328 -28.86 -6.99 -22.11
C ASN A 328 -28.43 -6.89 -23.58
N ALA A 329 -29.18 -7.50 -24.52
CA ALA A 329 -28.76 -7.54 -25.91
C ALA A 329 -28.67 -6.12 -26.52
N LYS A 330 -27.52 -5.80 -27.09
CA LYS A 330 -27.24 -4.53 -27.78
C LYS A 330 -27.41 -4.62 -29.29
N SER A 331 -27.32 -5.82 -29.84
CA SER A 331 -27.56 -6.11 -31.25
C SER A 331 -27.92 -7.57 -31.46
N VAL A 332 -28.50 -7.87 -32.63
CA VAL A 332 -28.87 -9.24 -33.03
C VAL A 332 -28.39 -9.57 -34.44
N ASN A 333 -28.12 -10.85 -34.66
CA ASN A 333 -27.83 -11.43 -35.96
C ASN A 333 -28.85 -12.51 -36.28
N GLY A 334 -29.02 -12.78 -37.57
CA GLY A 334 -30.05 -13.70 -38.01
C GLY A 334 -30.08 -13.94 -39.50
N TRP A 335 -31.20 -14.46 -39.96
CA TRP A 335 -31.53 -14.68 -41.35
C TRP A 335 -32.95 -14.20 -41.62
N VAL A 336 -33.20 -13.74 -42.84
CA VAL A 336 -34.55 -13.42 -43.31
C VAL A 336 -34.82 -14.08 -44.64
N GLY A 337 -36.09 -14.36 -44.88
CA GLY A 337 -36.51 -14.90 -46.15
C GLY A 337 -37.93 -14.52 -46.55
N ILE A 338 -38.13 -14.37 -47.86
CA ILE A 338 -39.44 -14.43 -48.52
C ILE A 338 -39.38 -15.55 -49.55
N THR A 339 -40.33 -16.47 -49.46
CA THR A 339 -40.66 -17.43 -50.51
C THR A 339 -42.03 -17.11 -51.08
N THR A 340 -42.13 -17.10 -52.40
CA THR A 340 -43.36 -16.89 -53.16
C THR A 340 -43.73 -18.14 -53.96
N THR A 341 -44.97 -18.23 -54.44
CA THR A 341 -45.44 -19.36 -55.27
C THR A 341 -44.94 -19.30 -56.73
N GLY A 342 -44.32 -18.19 -57.14
CA GLY A 342 -43.67 -17.99 -58.43
C GLY A 342 -42.73 -16.78 -58.41
N PRO A 343 -41.94 -16.52 -59.47
CA PRO A 343 -40.95 -15.45 -59.48
C PRO A 343 -41.54 -14.07 -59.23
N ALA A 344 -41.06 -13.38 -58.19
CA ALA A 344 -41.56 -12.08 -57.75
C ALA A 344 -40.41 -11.15 -57.34
N ASN A 345 -40.62 -9.85 -57.46
CA ASN A 345 -39.75 -8.86 -56.82
C ASN A 345 -40.08 -8.86 -55.33
N ASN A 346 -39.06 -9.06 -54.51
CA ASN A 346 -39.21 -9.19 -53.06
C ASN A 346 -38.35 -8.13 -52.38
N GLN A 347 -38.89 -7.51 -51.34
CA GLN A 347 -38.22 -6.52 -50.52
C GLN A 347 -38.49 -6.80 -49.05
N ILE A 348 -37.42 -6.84 -48.25
CA ILE A 348 -37.45 -7.01 -46.81
C ILE A 348 -36.70 -5.83 -46.21
N PHE A 349 -37.31 -5.19 -45.22
CA PHE A 349 -36.70 -4.11 -44.47
C PHE A 349 -36.69 -4.50 -43.00
N VAL A 350 -35.52 -4.48 -42.37
CA VAL A 350 -35.37 -4.66 -40.93
C VAL A 350 -34.72 -3.43 -40.35
N ALA A 351 -35.25 -2.93 -39.24
CA ALA A 351 -34.81 -1.70 -38.61
C ALA A 351 -34.78 -1.85 -37.07
N SER A 352 -34.09 -0.92 -36.42
CA SER A 352 -33.98 -0.86 -34.96
C SER A 352 -35.14 -0.10 -34.29
N SER A 353 -35.99 0.58 -35.07
CA SER A 353 -37.13 1.36 -34.55
C SER A 353 -38.35 1.34 -35.49
N ALA A 354 -39.53 1.71 -34.95
CA ALA A 354 -40.75 1.91 -35.73
C ALA A 354 -40.65 3.03 -36.79
N SER A 355 -39.69 3.95 -36.65
CA SER A 355 -39.43 5.03 -37.59
C SER A 355 -38.39 4.68 -38.66
N GLY A 356 -37.86 3.45 -38.66
CA GLY A 356 -36.86 3.00 -39.64
C GLY A 356 -35.42 3.41 -39.32
N ILE A 357 -35.07 3.69 -38.06
CA ILE A 357 -33.66 3.92 -37.67
C ILE A 357 -32.87 2.65 -37.95
N TYR A 358 -31.72 2.80 -38.61
CA TYR A 358 -30.87 1.68 -39.06
C TYR A 358 -31.63 0.71 -39.99
N GLU A 359 -32.46 1.23 -40.90
CA GLU A 359 -33.14 0.42 -41.93
C GLU A 359 -32.10 -0.28 -42.81
N HIS A 360 -32.22 -1.61 -42.88
CA HIS A 360 -31.48 -2.45 -43.80
C HIS A 360 -32.43 -3.05 -44.83
N LEU A 361 -32.23 -2.69 -46.10
CA LEU A 361 -33.00 -3.18 -47.24
C LEU A 361 -32.31 -4.39 -47.87
N ILE A 362 -33.05 -5.49 -47.95
CA ILE A 362 -32.70 -6.68 -48.71
C ILE A 362 -33.73 -6.81 -49.84
N GLN A 363 -33.29 -6.74 -51.08
CA GLN A 363 -34.18 -6.81 -52.24
C GLN A 363 -33.62 -7.66 -53.35
N SER A 364 -34.52 -8.17 -54.18
CA SER A 364 -34.19 -8.91 -55.39
C SER A 364 -35.10 -8.52 -56.55
N ALA A 365 -34.58 -8.70 -57.75
CA ALA A 365 -35.41 -8.88 -58.94
C ALA A 365 -36.24 -10.18 -58.82
N GLN A 366 -36.94 -10.57 -59.89
CA GLN A 366 -37.83 -11.73 -59.89
C GLN A 366 -37.13 -13.04 -59.50
N ILE A 367 -37.42 -13.53 -58.28
CA ILE A 367 -36.98 -14.84 -57.78
C ILE A 367 -38.08 -15.46 -56.92
N THR A 368 -38.07 -16.78 -56.81
CA THR A 368 -39.05 -17.53 -55.99
C THR A 368 -38.69 -17.51 -54.50
N THR A 369 -37.39 -17.50 -54.17
CA THR A 369 -36.92 -17.51 -52.79
C THR A 369 -35.81 -16.48 -52.63
N LEU A 370 -36.10 -15.41 -51.91
CA LEU A 370 -35.12 -14.46 -51.40
C LEU A 370 -34.74 -14.89 -49.99
N ASN A 371 -33.48 -15.29 -49.77
CA ASN A 371 -32.93 -15.55 -48.44
C ASN A 371 -31.64 -14.76 -48.28
N ALA A 372 -31.45 -14.13 -47.13
CA ALA A 372 -30.24 -13.38 -46.82
C ALA A 372 -29.94 -13.40 -45.33
N SER A 373 -28.65 -13.32 -44.99
CA SER A 373 -28.21 -13.07 -43.61
C SER A 373 -28.55 -11.65 -43.21
N LEU A 374 -29.02 -11.47 -41.99
CA LEU A 374 -29.12 -10.15 -41.39
C LEU A 374 -27.73 -9.66 -40.97
N PRO A 375 -27.39 -8.39 -41.27
CA PRO A 375 -26.28 -7.76 -40.58
C PRO A 375 -26.58 -7.67 -39.09
N GLU A 376 -25.59 -7.24 -38.33
CA GLU A 376 -25.79 -7.00 -36.91
C GLU A 376 -26.71 -5.79 -36.71
N ILE A 377 -27.97 -6.04 -36.36
CA ILE A 377 -28.99 -5.01 -36.17
C ILE A 377 -28.92 -4.52 -34.72
N PRO A 378 -28.60 -3.24 -34.47
CA PRO A 378 -28.61 -2.69 -33.13
C PRO A 378 -30.01 -2.76 -32.51
N ILE A 379 -30.09 -3.05 -31.22
CA ILE A 379 -31.33 -2.99 -30.45
C ILE A 379 -31.41 -1.62 -29.77
N ILE A 380 -32.45 -0.85 -30.08
CA ILE A 380 -32.74 0.43 -29.41
C ILE A 380 -33.82 0.22 -28.35
N THR A 381 -34.89 -0.49 -28.70
CA THR A 381 -35.95 -0.89 -27.77
C THR A 381 -35.61 -2.30 -27.26
N PRO A 382 -35.42 -2.50 -25.94
CA PRO A 382 -35.00 -3.79 -25.39
C PRO A 382 -35.83 -4.96 -25.94
N GLN A 383 -35.13 -5.98 -26.46
CA GLN A 383 -35.72 -7.19 -27.03
C GLN A 383 -36.72 -6.95 -28.18
N ALA A 384 -36.57 -5.87 -28.95
CA ALA A 384 -37.40 -5.64 -30.13
C ALA A 384 -36.58 -5.12 -31.33
N VAL A 385 -36.94 -5.62 -32.51
CA VAL A 385 -36.58 -5.03 -33.81
C VAL A 385 -37.86 -4.77 -34.59
N TYR A 386 -37.78 -4.06 -35.71
CA TYR A 386 -38.93 -3.69 -36.51
C TYR A 386 -38.75 -4.17 -37.94
N TYR A 387 -39.83 -4.62 -38.58
CA TYR A 387 -39.76 -5.04 -39.96
C TYR A 387 -40.97 -4.59 -40.77
N LYS A 388 -40.75 -4.43 -42.07
CA LYS A 388 -41.78 -4.32 -43.10
C LYS A 388 -41.29 -5.11 -44.31
N ALA A 389 -42.22 -5.56 -45.14
CA ALA A 389 -41.85 -6.33 -46.32
C ALA A 389 -42.87 -6.11 -47.44
N ALA A 390 -42.42 -6.30 -48.68
CA ALA A 390 -43.26 -6.21 -49.86
C ALA A 390 -42.88 -7.30 -50.85
N SER A 391 -43.89 -7.86 -51.52
CA SER A 391 -43.73 -8.73 -52.66
C SER A 391 -44.82 -8.42 -53.68
N ASN A 392 -44.49 -8.46 -54.97
CA ASN A 392 -45.49 -8.34 -56.04
C ASN A 392 -46.05 -9.72 -56.48
N GLY A 393 -45.69 -10.80 -55.77
CA GLY A 393 -46.24 -12.15 -55.96
C GLY A 393 -46.92 -12.68 -54.70
N THR A 394 -47.53 -13.86 -54.81
CA THR A 394 -48.18 -14.52 -53.66
C THR A 394 -47.12 -15.15 -52.76
N VAL A 395 -47.06 -14.70 -51.50
CA VAL A 395 -46.10 -15.18 -50.49
C VAL A 395 -46.57 -16.49 -49.88
N SER A 396 -45.69 -17.49 -49.88
CA SER A 396 -45.91 -18.79 -49.25
C SER A 396 -45.18 -18.92 -47.90
N LEU A 397 -44.11 -18.16 -47.70
CA LEU A 397 -43.40 -18.07 -46.42
C LEU A 397 -42.64 -16.75 -46.31
N PHE A 398 -42.81 -16.06 -45.20
CA PHE A 398 -41.95 -15.01 -44.70
C PHE A 398 -41.37 -15.48 -43.38
N VAL A 399 -40.06 -15.35 -43.20
CA VAL A 399 -39.38 -15.77 -41.98
C VAL A 399 -38.35 -14.73 -41.55
N ILE A 400 -38.25 -14.53 -40.25
CA ILE A 400 -37.08 -13.93 -39.60
C ILE A 400 -36.64 -14.91 -38.52
N ASP A 401 -35.37 -15.29 -38.60
CA ASP A 401 -34.72 -16.13 -37.60
C ASP A 401 -33.58 -15.36 -36.94
N ILE A 402 -33.34 -15.63 -35.65
CA ILE A 402 -32.21 -15.10 -34.89
C ILE A 402 -31.23 -16.23 -34.59
N ASN A 403 -29.95 -15.97 -34.76
CA ASN A 403 -28.89 -16.94 -34.48
C ASN A 403 -27.75 -16.38 -33.61
N GLY A 404 -27.89 -15.15 -33.11
CA GLY A 404 -26.93 -14.60 -32.16
C GLY A 404 -27.26 -13.18 -31.73
N TYR A 405 -26.54 -12.72 -30.72
CA TYR A 405 -26.65 -11.37 -30.17
C TYR A 405 -25.33 -10.92 -29.52
N THR A 406 -25.15 -9.62 -29.38
CA THR A 406 -24.11 -9.03 -28.51
C THR A 406 -24.74 -8.40 -27.28
N PHE A 407 -23.99 -8.24 -26.17
CA PHE A 407 -24.49 -7.70 -24.90
C PHE A 407 -23.55 -6.70 -24.23
#